data_AF-A0AAX1JIG9-F1
#
_entry.id   AF-A0AAX1JIG9-F1
#
_cell.length_a   1.000
_cell.length_b   1.000
_cell.length_c   1.000
_cell.angle_alpha   90.00
_cell.angle_beta   90.00
_cell.angle_gamma   90.00
#
_symmetry.space_group_name_H-M   'P 1'
#
loop_
_entity.id
_entity.type
_entity.pdbx_description
1 polymer ?
#
loop_
_entity_poly.entity_id
_entity_poly.type
_entity_poly.pdbx_seq_one_letter_code
_entity_poly.pdbx_strand_id
1 'polypeptide(L)'
;MAEIRADAQARLAEILSRSADYAETGGSFPDRLPVIALTGKLLMSQYEAVLRWCQWAEDAVDQWAGVTPATGATVPPFAFTTGWPNPDTGDRAD
;
A
#
# COMPACT_ATOMS: atom_id res chain seq x y z
N MET A 1 4.15 6.83 8.11
CA MET A 1 3.14 6.54 7.06
C MET A 1 3.22 7.51 5.90
N ALA A 2 3.35 8.83 6.11
CA ALA A 2 3.42 9.82 5.03
C ALA A 2 4.47 9.52 3.95
N GLU A 3 5.72 9.19 4.31
CA GLU A 3 6.78 8.88 3.33
C GLU A 3 6.48 7.62 2.52
N ILE A 4 5.96 6.57 3.17
CA ILE A 4 5.58 5.31 2.50
C ILE A 4 4.43 5.56 1.51
N ARG A 5 3.44 6.36 1.92
CA ARG A 5 2.31 6.77 1.07
C ARG A 5 2.81 7.56 -0.15
N ALA A 6 3.71 8.50 0.04
CA ALA A 6 4.28 9.32 -1.02
C ALA A 6 5.07 8.49 -2.05
N ASP A 7 5.91 7.56 -1.59
CA ASP A 7 6.63 6.64 -2.49
C ASP A 7 5.65 5.76 -3.30
N ALA A 8 4.66 5.15 -2.64
CA ALA A 8 3.67 4.31 -3.34
C ALA A 8 2.87 5.10 -4.39
N GLN A 9 2.49 6.35 -4.09
CA GLN A 9 1.83 7.24 -5.06
C GLN A 9 2.73 7.57 -6.25
N ALA A 10 4.00 7.90 -6.01
CA ALA A 10 4.96 8.19 -7.06
C ALA A 10 5.17 6.97 -7.99
N ARG A 11 5.26 5.77 -7.41
CA ARG A 11 5.41 4.52 -8.16
C ARG A 11 4.18 4.17 -8.99
N LEU A 12 2.98 4.40 -8.46
CA LEU A 12 1.74 4.24 -9.24
C LEU A 12 1.69 5.20 -10.42
N ALA A 13 2.04 6.46 -10.21
CA ALA A 13 2.10 7.45 -11.29
C ALA A 13 3.10 7.04 -12.39
N GLU A 14 4.29 6.55 -12.01
CA GLU A 14 5.30 6.03 -12.94
C GLU A 14 4.77 4.84 -13.76
N ILE A 15 4.08 3.90 -13.12
CA ILE A 15 3.49 2.72 -13.79
C ILE A 15 2.40 3.14 -14.77
N LEU A 16 1.51 4.06 -14.38
CA LEU A 16 0.44 4.56 -15.25
C LEU A 16 1.00 5.31 -16.45
N SER A 17 2.01 6.16 -16.24
CA SER A 17 2.73 6.87 -17.31
C SER A 17 3.32 5.87 -18.32
N ARG A 18 4.07 4.87 -17.86
CA ARG A 18 4.65 3.84 -18.75
C ARG A 18 3.60 3.00 -19.46
N SER A 19 2.47 2.74 -18.80
CA SER A 19 1.38 1.96 -19.40
C SER A 19 0.75 2.71 -20.58
N ALA A 20 0.61 4.04 -20.47
CA ALA A 20 0.19 4.88 -21.59
C ALA A 20 1.23 4.85 -22.73
N ASP A 21 2.52 4.99 -22.42
CA ASP A 21 3.59 4.93 -23.43
C ASP A 21 3.59 3.60 -24.20
N TYR A 22 3.36 2.48 -23.52
CA TYR A 22 3.28 1.16 -24.17
C TYR A 22 2.07 1.02 -25.07
N ALA A 23 0.94 1.65 -24.73
CA ALA A 23 -0.25 1.63 -25.57
C ALA A 23 -0.02 2.40 -26.89
N GLU A 24 0.79 3.45 -26.88
CA GLU A 24 1.10 4.26 -28.05
C GLU A 24 2.24 3.71 -28.90
N THR A 25 3.31 3.23 -28.26
CA THR A 25 4.59 2.93 -28.94
C THR A 25 4.93 1.45 -29.02
N GLY A 26 4.26 0.61 -28.22
CA GLY A 26 4.66 -0.79 -28.00
C GLY A 26 5.98 -0.96 -27.22
N GLY A 27 6.63 0.13 -26.81
CA GLY A 27 7.90 0.13 -26.09
C GLY A 27 9.07 -0.48 -26.87
N SER A 28 10.21 -0.62 -26.20
CA SER A 28 11.44 -1.16 -26.82
C SER A 28 11.39 -2.66 -27.12
N PHE A 29 10.39 -3.38 -26.60
CA PHE A 29 10.27 -4.84 -26.70
C PHE A 29 8.81 -5.27 -26.97
N PRO A 30 8.26 -4.97 -28.17
CA PRO A 30 6.85 -5.18 -28.48
C PRO A 30 6.41 -6.64 -28.32
N ASP A 31 7.25 -7.61 -28.70
CA ASP A 31 6.95 -9.04 -28.56
C ASP A 31 6.80 -9.50 -27.10
N ARG A 32 7.25 -8.69 -26.14
CA ARG A 32 7.15 -8.97 -24.70
C ARG A 32 6.03 -8.21 -24.00
N LEU A 33 5.25 -7.40 -24.72
CA LEU A 33 4.18 -6.58 -24.15
C LEU A 33 3.20 -7.35 -23.26
N PRO A 34 2.76 -8.58 -23.57
CA PRO A 34 1.87 -9.33 -22.69
C PRO A 34 2.49 -9.58 -21.30
N VAL A 35 3.77 -9.94 -21.25
CA VAL A 35 4.49 -10.19 -19.99
C VAL A 35 4.75 -8.89 -19.23
N ILE A 36 5.10 -7.82 -19.96
CA ILE A 36 5.31 -6.48 -19.39
C ILE A 36 4.00 -5.97 -18.76
N ALA A 37 2.86 -6.15 -19.43
CA ALA A 37 1.55 -5.73 -18.92
C ALA A 37 1.16 -6.47 -17.63
N LEU A 38 1.36 -7.79 -17.58
CA LEU A 38 1.12 -8.58 -16.36
C LEU A 38 2.02 -8.13 -15.20
N THR A 39 3.29 -7.85 -15.49
CA THR A 39 4.24 -7.32 -14.49
C THR A 39 3.79 -5.94 -13.99
N GLY A 40 3.37 -5.05 -14.90
CA GLY A 40 2.80 -3.76 -14.54
C GLY A 40 1.57 -3.88 -13.64
N LYS A 41 0.66 -4.82 -13.95
CA LYS A 41 -0.54 -5.08 -13.13
C LYS A 41 -0.19 -5.60 -11.73
N LEU A 42 0.80 -6.49 -11.61
CA LEU A 42 1.30 -6.95 -10.32
C LEU A 42 1.82 -5.78 -9.47
N LEU A 43 2.71 -4.97 -10.04
CA LEU A 43 3.30 -3.83 -9.33
C LEU A 43 2.25 -2.79 -8.93
N MET A 44 1.31 -2.49 -9.84
CA MET A 44 0.19 -1.60 -9.53
C MET A 44 -0.62 -2.12 -8.33
N SER A 45 -0.96 -3.41 -8.35
CA SER A 45 -1.74 -4.03 -7.27
C SER A 45 -0.99 -4.02 -5.93
N GLN A 46 0.34 -4.17 -5.96
CA GLN A 46 1.19 -4.07 -4.78
C GLN A 46 1.14 -2.66 -4.17
N TYR A 47 1.33 -1.61 -4.96
CA TYR A 47 1.32 -0.24 -4.44
C TYR A 47 -0.08 0.21 -4.00
N GLU A 48 -1.15 -0.23 -4.68
CA GLU A 48 -2.51 -0.04 -4.21
C GLU A 48 -2.74 -0.68 -2.83
N ALA A 49 -2.20 -1.87 -2.60
CA ALA A 49 -2.25 -2.54 -1.30
C ALA A 49 -1.47 -1.76 -0.23
N VAL A 50 -0.29 -1.21 -0.57
CA VAL A 50 0.47 -0.33 0.34
C VAL A 50 -0.33 0.91 0.72
N LEU A 51 -1.05 1.54 -0.22
CA LEU A 51 -1.89 2.70 0.09
C LEU A 51 -3.05 2.36 1.04
N ARG A 52 -3.74 1.23 0.82
CA ARG A 52 -4.77 0.74 1.75
C ARG A 52 -4.19 0.48 3.13
N TRP A 53 -3.00 -0.15 3.18
CA TRP A 53 -2.30 -0.41 4.42
C TRP A 53 -1.89 0.88 5.14
N CYS A 54 -1.38 1.89 4.44
CA CYS A 54 -1.04 3.18 5.06
C CYS A 54 -2.26 3.85 5.70
N GLN A 55 -3.41 3.82 5.03
CA GLN A 55 -4.64 4.35 5.59
C GLN A 55 -5.05 3.59 6.85
N TRP A 56 -5.11 2.27 6.76
CA TRP A 56 -5.43 1.43 7.91
C TRP A 56 -4.45 1.66 9.08
N ALA A 57 -3.15 1.81 8.80
CA ALA A 57 -2.14 1.93 9.84
C ALA A 57 -2.25 3.27 10.59
N GLU A 58 -2.65 4.34 9.89
CA GLU A 58 -2.98 5.62 10.51
C GLU A 58 -4.21 5.48 11.41
N ASP A 59 -5.33 4.96 10.89
CA ASP A 59 -6.56 4.71 11.65
C ASP A 59 -6.32 3.80 12.87
N ALA A 60 -5.41 2.85 12.74
CA ALA A 60 -5.06 1.89 13.77
C ALA A 60 -4.21 2.53 14.88
N VAL A 61 -3.19 3.32 14.53
CA VAL A 61 -2.33 4.02 15.51
C VAL A 61 -3.11 5.09 16.26
N ASP A 62 -4.09 5.74 15.64
CA ASP A 62 -4.97 6.71 16.32
C ASP A 62 -5.77 6.10 17.47
N GLN A 63 -5.97 4.78 17.47
CA GLN A 63 -6.65 4.05 18.55
C GLN A 63 -5.71 3.61 19.67
N TRP A 64 -4.40 3.83 19.53
CA TRP A 64 -3.43 3.36 20.52
C TRP A 64 -3.35 4.31 21.72
N ALA A 65 -3.59 3.80 22.92
CA ALA A 65 -3.39 4.53 24.17
C ALA A 65 -2.01 4.21 24.78
N GLY A 66 -1.39 5.19 25.45
CA GLY A 66 -0.14 4.97 26.21
C GLY A 66 1.13 4.79 25.37
N VAL A 67 1.07 5.10 24.08
CA VAL A 67 2.17 4.86 23.12
C VAL A 67 3.19 5.99 23.02
N THR A 68 3.19 6.91 23.98
CA THR A 68 4.21 7.95 24.04
C THR A 68 5.51 7.41 24.65
N PRO A 69 6.68 7.91 24.20
CA PRO A 69 7.95 7.61 24.87
C PRO A 69 7.96 7.95 26.37
N ALA A 70 7.13 8.92 26.81
CA ALA A 70 7.05 9.38 28.19
C ALA A 70 6.35 8.39 29.14
N THR A 71 5.43 7.57 28.64
CA THR A 71 4.69 6.56 29.41
C THR A 71 5.23 5.14 29.24
N GLY A 72 6.20 4.95 28.34
CA GLY A 72 6.70 3.65 27.89
C GLY A 72 5.85 3.11 26.75
N ALA A 73 6.28 3.36 25.51
CA ALA A 73 5.56 2.89 24.33
C ALA A 73 5.48 1.36 24.33
N THR A 74 4.27 0.81 24.50
CA THR A 74 4.02 -0.62 24.43
C THR A 74 3.05 -0.90 23.29
N VAL A 75 3.38 -1.92 22.49
CA VAL A 75 2.49 -2.41 21.44
C VAL A 75 1.28 -3.05 22.13
N PRO A 76 0.04 -2.75 21.69
CA PRO A 76 -1.14 -3.39 22.26
C PRO A 76 -1.05 -4.92 22.16
N PRO A 77 -1.46 -5.68 23.18
CA PRO A 77 -1.28 -7.15 23.22
C PRO A 77 -2.04 -7.89 22.11
N PHE A 78 -3.01 -7.24 21.47
CA PHE A 78 -3.80 -7.80 20.37
C PHE A 78 -3.22 -7.49 18.98
N ALA A 79 -2.13 -6.72 18.85
CA ALA A 79 -1.57 -6.27 17.55
C ALA A 79 -1.14 -7.36 16.57
N PHE A 80 -0.96 -8.60 17.04
CA PHE A 80 -0.56 -9.74 16.22
C PHE A 80 -1.55 -10.91 16.29
N THR A 81 -2.77 -10.66 16.74
CA THR A 81 -3.83 -11.66 16.85
C THR A 81 -5.00 -11.32 15.93
N THR A 82 -5.95 -12.25 15.79
CA THR A 82 -7.20 -12.02 15.03
C THR A 82 -8.11 -10.96 15.65
N GLY A 83 -7.81 -10.48 16.85
CA GLY A 83 -8.53 -9.36 17.48
C GLY A 83 -8.11 -7.98 16.95
N TRP A 84 -7.13 -7.91 16.06
CA TRP A 84 -6.73 -6.65 15.42
C TRP A 84 -7.49 -6.43 14.10
N PRO A 85 -7.98 -5.21 13.82
CA PRO A 85 -8.68 -4.91 12.56
C PRO A 85 -7.82 -5.28 11.35
N ASN A 86 -8.36 -6.00 10.38
CA ASN A 86 -7.63 -6.37 9.17
C ASN A 86 -7.82 -5.29 8.08
N PRO A 87 -6.73 -4.77 7.46
CA PRO A 87 -6.83 -3.79 6.37
C PRO A 87 -7.67 -4.26 5.17
N ASP A 88 -7.84 -5.58 5.00
CA ASP A 88 -8.56 -6.17 3.87
C ASP A 88 -10.05 -6.47 4.16
N THR A 89 -10.50 -6.45 5.42
CA THR A 89 -11.89 -6.84 5.77
C THR A 89 -12.83 -5.65 5.93
N GLY A 90 -12.33 -4.43 6.09
CA GLY A 90 -13.17 -3.24 6.24
C GLY A 90 -13.93 -3.14 7.57
N ASP A 91 -13.74 -4.09 8.50
CA ASP A 91 -14.30 -4.02 9.86
C ASP A 91 -13.60 -2.89 10.62
N ARG A 92 -14.29 -1.76 10.74
CA ARG A 92 -13.98 -0.76 11.77
C ARG A 92 -14.38 -1.37 13.11
N ALA A 93 -13.52 -1.29 14.11
CA ALA A 93 -13.91 -1.63 15.47
C ALA A 93 -15.00 -0.63 15.89
N ASP A 94 -16.21 -1.14 16.12
CA ASP A 94 -17.38 -0.40 16.61
C ASP A 94 -17.17 0.13 18.04
#